data_AF-A0A5J5PHY9-F1
#
_entry.id   AF-A0A5J5PHY9-F1
#
_cell.length_a   1.000
_cell.length_b   1.000
_cell.length_c   1.000
_cell.angle_alpha   90.00
_cell.angle_beta   90.00
_cell.angle_gamma   90.00
#
_symmetry.space_group_name_H-M   'P 1'
#
loop_
_entity.id
_entity.type
_entity.pdbx_description
1 polymer ?
#
loop_
_entity_poly.entity_id
_entity_poly.type
_entity_poly.pdbx_seq_one_letter_code
_entity_poly.pdbx_strand_id
1 'polypeptide(L)'
;MAGESEIKETYQNFMKILEDLTNNAHELQEQMLEEILRRNAGTEYLSRFFPSGQADKQNFKTNVPIVTYEDIKPYIDRIANGETSSILFADPISQFLRRCFSVSDEGRSLSLYFCKPDMETPSGLVASSYVTFYSKSNIFKTSLAKFCISPIETILCLDIKQSMFCQLLTGLLQRDKVVLFGSTFASLLARTIKFLEDYWRELCCNIRTGYLSDWIIDPGCKNAMSLILTMPNPELADLIQQICEDKSWEGVIKKLWPKIKYISSICTGSMSQYIPLLEFYGGGIPLVSPSYASSEACFGINLKPLSNPFDVSYTFLPNIAYFEFLPVNKDGGGKAQVTRTIDKPVDLANVKLGQYYEVVVTTLAGLYRYRVGDVLRVTGFYNKSPQFQFVERQNVVLSIDADKTTEEDLWKAITNAKLILEPFGVMLTAYNSYSDISSTPGRYVLFWELKMKDSNDLPKLDVKIMEQCCCIVEESFDFTYKSLRKGGAISGLELRVVKRGSFDELMDFYISKGASISQYKPPCCLKSEEAIKILNSGTVGKFFSPKTMS
;
A
#
# COMPACT_ATOMS: atom_id res chain seq x y z
N MET A 1 -28.78 -6.78 -22.51
CA MET A 1 -29.02 -6.00 -23.76
C MET A 1 -28.77 -4.50 -23.61
N ALA A 2 -29.55 -3.70 -22.85
CA ALA A 2 -29.27 -2.25 -22.74
C ALA A 2 -27.97 -1.94 -21.94
N GLY A 3 -27.74 -2.59 -20.81
CA GLY A 3 -26.53 -2.37 -19.98
C GLY A 3 -25.21 -2.86 -20.60
N GLU A 4 -25.22 -3.97 -21.35
CA GLU A 4 -24.02 -4.48 -22.04
C GLU A 4 -23.53 -3.52 -23.15
N SER A 5 -24.45 -2.82 -23.82
CA SER A 5 -24.11 -1.83 -24.84
C SER A 5 -23.43 -0.60 -24.22
N GLU A 6 -23.93 -0.12 -23.09
CA GLU A 6 -23.41 1.04 -22.36
C GLU A 6 -22.04 0.76 -21.71
N ILE A 7 -21.85 -0.46 -21.19
CA ILE A 7 -20.55 -0.93 -20.67
C ILE A 7 -19.51 -0.99 -21.81
N LYS A 8 -19.90 -1.54 -22.97
CA LYS A 8 -19.00 -1.65 -24.12
C LYS A 8 -18.61 -0.28 -24.65
N GLU A 9 -19.55 0.67 -24.72
CA GLU A 9 -19.29 2.04 -25.13
C GLU A 9 -18.39 2.78 -24.12
N THR A 10 -18.65 2.65 -22.82
CA THR A 10 -17.81 3.24 -21.75
C THR A 10 -16.39 2.70 -21.80
N TYR A 11 -16.23 1.39 -21.98
CA TYR A 11 -14.92 0.76 -22.13
C TYR A 11 -14.20 1.23 -23.40
N GLN A 12 -14.89 1.29 -24.54
CA GLN A 12 -14.32 1.80 -25.78
C GLN A 12 -13.88 3.26 -25.67
N ASN A 13 -14.67 4.10 -25.02
CA ASN A 13 -14.32 5.49 -24.75
C ASN A 13 -13.10 5.60 -23.82
N PHE A 14 -13.05 4.79 -22.75
CA PHE A 14 -11.88 4.74 -21.86
C PHE A 14 -10.63 4.29 -22.61
N MET A 15 -10.72 3.22 -23.40
CA MET A 15 -9.60 2.72 -24.20
C MET A 15 -9.14 3.76 -25.21
N LYS A 16 -10.04 4.48 -25.88
CA LYS A 16 -9.67 5.57 -26.79
C LYS A 16 -8.87 6.67 -26.07
N ILE A 17 -9.34 7.10 -24.89
CA ILE A 17 -8.61 8.07 -24.07
C ILE A 17 -7.23 7.54 -23.68
N LEU A 18 -7.15 6.27 -23.27
CA LEU A 18 -5.89 5.64 -22.89
C LEU A 18 -4.91 5.55 -24.07
N GLU A 19 -5.39 5.17 -25.25
CA GLU A 19 -4.61 5.15 -26.49
C GLU A 19 -4.08 6.55 -26.82
N ASP A 20 -4.93 7.57 -26.78
CA ASP A 20 -4.53 8.96 -27.05
C ASP A 20 -3.48 9.45 -26.04
N LEU A 21 -3.67 9.17 -24.75
CA LEU A 21 -2.72 9.54 -23.69
C LEU A 21 -1.36 8.86 -23.89
N THR A 22 -1.35 7.57 -24.21
CA THR A 22 -0.12 6.79 -24.27
C THR A 22 0.63 6.95 -25.61
N ASN A 23 -0.05 7.29 -26.70
CA ASN A 23 0.58 7.59 -28.00
C ASN A 23 1.22 8.99 -28.04
N ASN A 24 0.71 9.94 -27.26
CA ASN A 24 1.19 11.33 -27.21
C ASN A 24 1.93 11.64 -25.90
N ALA A 25 2.55 10.62 -25.29
CA ALA A 25 3.10 10.75 -23.94
C ALA A 25 4.17 11.83 -23.80
N HIS A 26 5.01 12.01 -24.82
CA HIS A 26 6.04 13.04 -24.83
C HIS A 26 5.42 14.44 -24.92
N GLU A 27 4.53 14.66 -25.90
CA GLU A 27 3.87 15.93 -26.14
C GLU A 27 3.01 16.35 -24.93
N LEU A 28 2.33 15.40 -24.30
CA LEU A 28 1.52 15.65 -23.09
C LEU A 28 2.38 16.01 -21.87
N GLN A 29 3.59 15.48 -21.75
CA GLN A 29 4.52 15.88 -20.68
C GLN A 29 5.04 17.30 -20.87
N GLU A 30 5.33 17.72 -22.11
CA GLU A 30 5.67 19.12 -22.42
C GLU A 30 4.51 20.04 -22.06
N GLN A 31 3.30 19.74 -22.55
CA GLN A 31 2.09 20.54 -22.27
C GLN A 31 1.78 20.61 -20.77
N MET A 32 1.97 19.51 -20.03
CA MET A 32 1.77 19.48 -18.58
C MET A 32 2.74 20.42 -17.87
N LEU A 33 4.03 20.39 -18.22
CA LEU A 33 5.01 21.29 -17.62
C LEU A 33 4.73 22.74 -18.00
N GLU A 34 4.43 23.03 -19.27
CA GLU A 34 4.04 24.37 -19.72
C GLU A 34 2.85 24.91 -18.93
N GLU A 35 1.82 24.09 -18.72
CA GLU A 35 0.64 24.49 -17.94
C GLU A 35 0.97 24.75 -16.47
N ILE A 36 1.80 23.90 -15.84
CA ILE A 36 2.26 24.10 -14.47
C ILE A 36 3.02 25.42 -14.35
N LEU A 37 3.97 25.67 -15.25
CA LEU A 37 4.77 26.89 -15.25
C LEU A 37 3.92 28.13 -15.55
N ARG A 38 3.01 28.06 -16.53
CA ARG A 38 2.11 29.15 -16.88
C ARG A 38 1.25 29.59 -15.69
N ARG A 39 0.78 28.65 -14.87
CA ARG A 39 0.00 28.97 -13.66
C ARG A 39 0.85 29.43 -12.51
N ASN A 40 1.99 28.79 -12.28
CA ASN A 40 2.70 28.91 -11.02
C ASN A 40 4.02 29.67 -11.08
N ALA A 41 4.50 30.11 -12.24
CA ALA A 41 5.78 30.84 -12.36
C ALA A 41 5.85 32.11 -11.49
N GLY A 42 4.71 32.76 -11.24
CA GLY A 42 4.60 33.93 -10.36
C GLY A 42 4.56 33.63 -8.86
N THR A 43 4.60 32.35 -8.45
CA THR A 43 4.61 31.98 -7.03
C THR A 43 5.91 32.38 -6.35
N GLU A 44 5.88 32.56 -5.03
CA GLU A 44 7.09 32.92 -4.26
C GLU A 44 8.22 31.91 -4.45
N TYR A 45 7.89 30.62 -4.57
CA TYR A 45 8.87 29.57 -4.79
C TYR A 45 9.49 29.65 -6.19
N LEU A 46 8.69 29.61 -7.27
CA LEU A 46 9.21 29.54 -8.63
C LEU A 46 9.84 30.85 -9.11
N SER A 47 9.32 32.01 -8.70
CA SER A 47 9.83 33.32 -9.13
C SER A 47 11.32 33.51 -8.81
N ARG A 48 11.82 32.88 -7.73
CA ARG A 48 13.24 32.89 -7.33
C ARG A 48 14.16 32.22 -8.36
N PHE A 49 13.63 31.28 -9.13
CA PHE A 49 14.40 30.49 -10.11
C PHE A 49 14.23 31.01 -11.55
N PHE A 50 13.37 32.01 -11.77
CA PHE A 50 13.13 32.64 -13.07
C PHE A 50 13.38 34.16 -13.05
N PRO A 51 14.62 34.62 -12.80
CA PRO A 51 14.93 36.05 -12.71
C PRO A 51 14.73 36.81 -14.03
N SER A 52 14.78 36.13 -15.17
CA SER A 52 14.47 36.70 -16.49
C SER A 52 12.97 36.71 -16.83
N GLY A 53 12.11 36.14 -15.98
CA GLY A 53 10.67 35.99 -16.21
C GLY A 53 10.31 34.89 -17.22
N GLN A 54 11.28 34.27 -17.88
CA GLN A 54 11.04 33.21 -18.88
C GLN A 54 10.99 31.82 -18.20
N ALA A 55 9.77 31.36 -17.91
CA ALA A 55 9.52 30.04 -17.34
C ALA A 55 9.25 29.00 -18.43
N ASP A 56 10.32 28.56 -19.13
CA ASP A 56 10.28 27.45 -20.09
C ASP A 56 10.93 26.19 -19.51
N LYS A 57 10.77 25.05 -20.21
CA LYS A 57 11.31 23.75 -19.79
C LYS A 57 12.83 23.78 -19.57
N GLN A 58 13.57 24.46 -20.43
CA GLN A 58 15.03 24.48 -20.37
C GLN A 58 15.51 25.23 -19.13
N ASN A 59 14.92 26.39 -18.86
CA ASN A 59 15.19 27.18 -17.66
C ASN A 59 14.71 26.43 -16.41
N PHE A 60 13.55 25.77 -16.46
CA PHE A 60 13.05 24.96 -15.35
C PHE A 60 14.04 23.86 -14.97
N LYS A 61 14.50 23.07 -15.94
CA LYS A 61 15.47 21.99 -15.69
C LYS A 61 16.83 22.46 -15.21
N THR A 62 17.23 23.68 -15.59
CA THR A 62 18.53 24.26 -15.26
C THR A 62 18.53 24.95 -13.90
N ASN A 63 17.47 25.70 -13.59
CA ASN A 63 17.43 26.61 -12.45
C ASN A 63 16.68 26.03 -11.26
N VAL A 64 15.64 25.21 -11.47
CA VAL A 64 14.85 24.64 -10.37
C VAL A 64 15.56 23.38 -9.84
N PRO A 65 15.93 23.35 -8.55
CA PRO A 65 16.64 22.22 -7.98
C PRO A 65 15.70 21.02 -7.79
N ILE A 66 16.28 19.84 -7.75
CA ILE A 66 15.59 18.64 -7.28
C ILE A 66 15.59 18.66 -5.76
N VAL A 67 14.42 18.49 -5.15
CA VAL A 67 14.21 18.70 -3.71
C VAL A 67 13.58 17.50 -3.03
N THR A 68 13.73 17.46 -1.71
CA THR A 68 13.09 16.51 -0.79
C THR A 68 12.05 17.21 0.08
N TYR A 69 11.35 16.46 0.93
CA TYR A 69 10.37 17.03 1.86
C TYR A 69 10.96 18.11 2.76
N GLU A 70 12.18 17.92 3.28
CA GLU A 70 12.82 18.87 4.20
C GLU A 70 13.06 20.24 3.55
N ASP A 71 13.31 20.27 2.24
CA ASP A 71 13.55 21.51 1.50
C ASP A 71 12.26 22.33 1.29
N ILE A 72 11.10 21.64 1.17
CA ILE A 72 9.79 22.28 0.95
C ILE A 72 9.02 22.52 2.25
N LYS A 73 9.36 21.80 3.32
CA LYS A 73 8.69 21.86 4.62
C LYS A 73 8.51 23.29 5.16
N PRO A 74 9.49 24.21 5.08
CA PRO A 74 9.31 25.58 5.56
C PRO A 74 8.17 26.33 4.86
N TYR A 75 7.94 26.08 3.56
CA TYR A 75 6.85 26.70 2.82
C TYR A 75 5.49 26.09 3.20
N ILE A 76 5.44 24.77 3.38
CA ILE A 76 4.25 24.06 3.86
C ILE A 76 3.85 24.57 5.25
N ASP A 77 4.81 24.71 6.17
CA ASP A 77 4.58 25.20 7.53
C ASP A 77 4.00 26.63 7.50
N ARG A 78 4.50 27.51 6.62
CA ARG A 78 3.97 28.87 6.45
C ARG A 78 2.52 28.89 5.98
N ILE A 79 2.17 28.08 4.97
CA ILE A 79 0.79 27.94 4.49
C ILE A 79 -0.12 27.37 5.60
N ALA A 80 0.36 26.34 6.30
CA ALA A 80 -0.37 25.76 7.44
C ALA A 80 -0.60 26.76 8.57
N ASN A 81 0.30 27.73 8.75
CA ASN A 81 0.18 28.83 9.72
C ASN A 81 -0.59 30.05 9.21
N GLY A 82 -1.12 30.02 7.99
CA GLY A 82 -2.08 31.00 7.49
C GLY A 82 -1.57 31.98 6.45
N GLU A 83 -0.33 31.80 5.98
CA GLU A 83 0.12 32.51 4.79
C GLU A 83 -0.58 31.98 3.53
N THR A 84 -0.61 32.81 2.49
CA THR A 84 -1.34 32.52 1.25
C THR A 84 -0.72 31.35 0.49
N SER A 85 -1.56 30.57 -0.20
CA SER A 85 -1.11 29.45 -1.04
C SER A 85 -0.17 29.85 -2.17
N SER A 86 -0.20 31.12 -2.59
CA SER A 86 0.66 31.71 -3.63
C SER A 86 2.16 31.56 -3.36
N ILE A 87 2.55 31.11 -2.17
CA ILE A 87 3.90 30.67 -1.87
C ILE A 87 4.32 29.51 -2.80
N LEU A 88 3.46 28.50 -2.95
CA LEU A 88 3.75 27.28 -3.73
C LEU A 88 2.91 27.16 -5.00
N PHE A 89 1.67 27.67 -5.04
CA PHE A 89 0.76 27.50 -6.17
C PHE A 89 -0.29 28.61 -6.23
N ALA A 90 -0.71 29.00 -7.43
CA ALA A 90 -1.52 30.21 -7.64
C ALA A 90 -3.01 30.05 -7.24
N ASP A 91 -3.60 28.87 -7.44
CA ASP A 91 -5.02 28.61 -7.19
C ASP A 91 -5.24 28.08 -5.74
N PRO A 92 -6.20 28.58 -4.94
CA PRO A 92 -6.44 28.06 -3.58
C PRO A 92 -6.73 26.55 -3.57
N ILE A 93 -6.15 25.82 -2.60
CA ILE A 93 -6.33 24.35 -2.42
C ILE A 93 -7.81 24.05 -2.17
N SER A 94 -8.58 23.84 -3.22
CA SER A 94 -10.01 23.57 -3.03
C SER A 94 -10.60 22.54 -3.98
N GLN A 95 -9.89 22.09 -5.01
CA GLN A 95 -10.34 20.96 -5.84
C GLN A 95 -9.28 20.52 -6.83
N PHE A 96 -8.56 19.46 -6.50
CA PHE A 96 -7.84 18.67 -7.51
C PHE A 96 -8.15 17.20 -7.27
N LEU A 97 -8.22 16.42 -8.37
CA LEU A 97 -8.63 15.01 -8.50
C LEU A 97 -10.04 14.84 -9.08
N ARG A 98 -10.18 15.19 -10.35
CA ARG A 98 -11.30 14.77 -11.21
C ARG A 98 -10.75 13.87 -12.31
N ARG A 99 -11.31 12.67 -12.42
CA ARG A 99 -11.05 11.60 -13.41
C ARG A 99 -9.91 10.65 -13.09
N CYS A 100 -10.25 9.53 -12.46
CA CYS A 100 -9.75 8.19 -12.80
C CYS A 100 -10.80 7.21 -12.25
N PHE A 101 -11.04 6.10 -12.95
CA PHE A 101 -11.92 5.00 -12.55
C PHE A 101 -13.41 5.18 -12.90
N SER A 102 -13.81 4.63 -14.05
CA SER A 102 -15.15 4.06 -14.25
C SER A 102 -15.04 2.54 -14.05
N VAL A 103 -15.96 1.93 -13.31
CA VAL A 103 -16.08 0.48 -13.14
C VAL A 103 -17.49 0.08 -13.58
N SER A 104 -17.58 -1.02 -14.34
CA SER A 104 -18.80 -1.48 -15.04
C SER A 104 -19.93 -1.94 -14.10
N ASP A 105 -21.17 -1.87 -14.59
CA ASP A 105 -22.43 -2.10 -13.86
C ASP A 105 -22.81 -3.56 -13.50
N GLU A 106 -21.99 -4.57 -13.82
CA GLU A 106 -22.33 -5.96 -13.50
C GLU A 106 -21.65 -6.50 -12.24
N GLY A 107 -22.34 -6.27 -11.11
CA GLY A 107 -21.98 -6.76 -9.78
C GLY A 107 -21.59 -5.65 -8.82
N ARG A 108 -21.65 -5.91 -7.52
CA ARG A 108 -21.27 -4.93 -6.49
C ARG A 108 -19.96 -5.32 -5.83
N SER A 109 -19.19 -4.30 -5.43
CA SER A 109 -17.92 -4.45 -4.74
C SER A 109 -18.11 -4.42 -3.23
N LEU A 110 -17.50 -5.37 -2.51
CA LEU A 110 -17.18 -5.22 -1.10
C LEU A 110 -15.79 -4.59 -1.00
N SER A 111 -15.75 -3.27 -1.18
CA SER A 111 -14.54 -2.46 -1.00
C SER A 111 -14.55 -1.85 0.40
N LEU A 112 -13.51 -2.14 1.18
CA LEU A 112 -13.37 -1.63 2.55
C LEU A 112 -12.74 -0.25 2.54
N TYR A 113 -13.48 0.72 3.06
CA TYR A 113 -13.05 2.10 3.22
C TYR A 113 -13.21 2.53 4.67
N PHE A 114 -12.19 3.20 5.20
CA PHE A 114 -12.22 3.74 6.56
C PHE A 114 -11.82 5.20 6.54
N CYS A 115 -12.65 6.03 7.18
CA CYS A 115 -12.39 7.44 7.38
C CYS A 115 -11.69 7.71 8.71
N LYS A 116 -11.11 8.89 8.80
CA LYS A 116 -10.55 9.44 10.03
C LYS A 116 -11.06 10.85 10.29
N PRO A 117 -11.00 11.34 11.54
CA PRO A 117 -11.22 12.74 11.83
C PRO A 117 -10.28 13.60 10.98
N ASP A 118 -10.78 14.73 10.49
CA ASP A 118 -9.90 15.70 9.85
C ASP A 118 -9.12 16.46 10.93
N MET A 119 -7.94 16.96 10.59
CA MET A 119 -7.18 17.86 11.44
C MET A 119 -7.30 19.28 10.89
N GLU A 120 -7.50 20.26 11.75
CA GLU A 120 -7.43 21.66 11.36
C GLU A 120 -6.02 22.20 11.60
N THR A 121 -5.45 22.86 10.60
CA THR A 121 -4.22 23.64 10.77
C THR A 121 -4.52 24.90 11.61
N PRO A 122 -3.50 25.57 12.18
CA PRO A 122 -3.69 26.84 12.88
C PRO A 122 -4.43 27.91 12.07
N SER A 123 -4.37 27.83 10.73
CA SER A 123 -5.09 28.71 9.80
C SER A 123 -6.52 28.29 9.46
N GLY A 124 -7.00 27.17 10.02
CA GLY A 124 -8.32 26.61 9.71
C GLY A 124 -8.38 25.81 8.41
N LEU A 125 -7.24 25.48 7.77
CA LEU A 125 -7.22 24.56 6.64
C LEU A 125 -7.42 23.13 7.12
N VAL A 126 -8.18 22.35 6.37
CA VAL A 126 -8.48 20.96 6.69
C VAL A 126 -7.38 20.06 6.12
N ALA A 127 -6.60 19.44 7.00
CA ALA A 127 -5.65 18.38 6.68
C ALA A 127 -6.31 17.01 6.87
N SER A 128 -6.38 16.21 5.79
CA SER A 128 -7.02 14.90 5.81
C SER A 128 -6.23 13.88 4.99
N SER A 129 -6.43 12.60 5.30
CA SER A 129 -5.89 11.50 4.50
C SER A 129 -6.56 11.48 3.12
N TYR A 130 -5.84 11.10 2.06
CA TYR A 130 -6.41 11.08 0.69
C TYR A 130 -7.72 10.28 0.63
N VAL A 131 -7.74 9.09 1.25
CA VAL A 131 -8.91 8.21 1.24
C VAL A 131 -10.08 8.86 1.98
N THR A 132 -9.83 9.48 3.14
CA THR A 132 -10.86 10.21 3.90
C THR A 132 -11.45 11.36 3.07
N PHE A 133 -10.58 12.18 2.49
CA PHE A 133 -10.99 13.31 1.65
C PHE A 133 -11.83 12.83 0.46
N TYR A 134 -11.36 11.80 -0.24
CA TYR A 134 -12.06 11.25 -1.39
C TYR A 134 -13.42 10.67 -1.01
N SER A 135 -13.53 9.90 0.08
CA SER A 135 -14.79 9.34 0.56
C SER A 135 -15.82 10.41 0.97
N LYS A 136 -15.37 11.58 1.47
CA LYS A 136 -16.24 12.71 1.80
C LYS A 136 -16.72 13.50 0.57
N SER A 137 -16.00 13.40 -0.55
CA SER A 137 -16.29 14.14 -1.78
C SER A 137 -17.64 13.77 -2.41
N ASN A 138 -18.26 14.73 -3.09
CA ASN A 138 -19.48 14.47 -3.86
C ASN A 138 -19.25 13.47 -4.99
N ILE A 139 -18.03 13.39 -5.53
CA ILE A 139 -17.66 12.45 -6.59
C ILE A 139 -17.82 11.01 -6.09
N PHE A 140 -17.26 10.70 -4.92
CA PHE A 140 -17.38 9.37 -4.32
C PHE A 140 -18.84 9.01 -4.02
N LYS A 141 -19.56 9.94 -3.36
CA LYS A 141 -20.96 9.73 -2.96
C LYS A 141 -21.90 9.50 -4.14
N THR A 142 -21.66 10.14 -5.29
CA THR A 142 -22.57 10.07 -6.45
C THR A 142 -22.16 9.04 -7.51
N SER A 143 -20.92 8.56 -7.48
CA SER A 143 -20.37 7.61 -8.45
C SER A 143 -19.94 6.31 -7.77
N LEU A 144 -18.77 6.27 -7.12
CA LEU A 144 -18.16 5.01 -6.65
C LEU A 144 -18.97 4.31 -5.54
N ALA A 145 -19.65 5.07 -4.68
CA ALA A 145 -20.47 4.52 -3.60
C ALA A 145 -21.65 3.67 -4.13
N LYS A 146 -22.14 3.93 -5.35
CA LYS A 146 -23.21 3.11 -5.96
C LYS A 146 -22.78 1.69 -6.27
N PHE A 147 -21.48 1.48 -6.49
CA PHE A 147 -20.89 0.19 -6.76
C PHE A 147 -20.48 -0.54 -5.47
N CYS A 148 -20.39 0.17 -4.35
CA CYS A 148 -20.07 -0.42 -3.06
C CYS A 148 -21.33 -1.05 -2.44
N ILE A 149 -21.18 -2.24 -1.86
CA ILE A 149 -22.25 -2.87 -1.06
C ILE A 149 -22.41 -2.13 0.27
N SER A 150 -21.30 -1.71 0.85
CA SER A 150 -21.23 -0.96 2.11
C SER A 150 -21.96 0.38 2.00
N PRO A 151 -22.92 0.68 2.90
CA PRO A 151 -23.55 1.99 2.96
C PRO A 151 -22.54 3.09 3.23
N ILE A 152 -22.77 4.28 2.67
CA ILE A 152 -21.85 5.41 2.81
C ILE A 152 -21.66 5.80 4.28
N GLU A 153 -22.70 5.67 5.11
CA GLU A 153 -22.67 5.94 6.54
C GLU A 153 -21.70 5.02 7.26
N THR A 154 -21.65 3.73 6.88
CA THR A 154 -20.71 2.77 7.46
C THR A 154 -19.25 3.07 7.06
N ILE A 155 -19.03 3.61 5.87
CA ILE A 155 -17.71 4.04 5.37
C ILE A 155 -17.23 5.30 6.08
N LEU A 156 -18.16 6.23 6.36
CA LEU A 156 -17.87 7.51 7.02
C LEU A 156 -17.76 7.39 8.55
N CYS A 157 -18.16 6.24 9.13
CA CYS A 157 -18.00 5.97 10.55
C CYS A 157 -16.53 6.06 10.97
N LEU A 158 -16.27 6.84 12.02
CA LEU A 158 -14.92 7.11 12.53
C LEU A 158 -14.40 5.99 13.43
N ASP A 159 -15.30 5.19 14.01
CA ASP A 159 -14.94 3.98 14.74
C ASP A 159 -14.66 2.84 13.75
N ILE A 160 -13.38 2.52 13.60
CA ILE A 160 -12.89 1.49 12.66
C ILE A 160 -13.53 0.13 12.96
N LYS A 161 -13.73 -0.21 14.23
CA LYS A 161 -14.28 -1.51 14.63
C LYS A 161 -15.74 -1.61 14.23
N GLN A 162 -16.54 -0.58 14.53
CA GLN A 162 -17.96 -0.52 14.14
C GLN A 162 -18.12 -0.48 12.62
N SER A 163 -17.31 0.32 11.94
CA SER A 163 -17.28 0.41 10.48
C SER A 163 -16.97 -0.94 9.85
N MET A 164 -15.89 -1.61 10.27
CA MET A 164 -15.46 -2.90 9.71
C MET A 164 -16.53 -3.98 9.90
N PHE A 165 -17.12 -4.03 11.09
CA PHE A 165 -18.19 -4.97 11.40
C PHE A 165 -19.43 -4.75 10.52
N CYS A 166 -19.91 -3.50 10.39
CA CYS A 166 -21.08 -3.18 9.56
C CYS A 166 -20.83 -3.45 8.07
N GLN A 167 -19.64 -3.13 7.56
CA GLN A 167 -19.27 -3.40 6.17
C GLN A 167 -19.22 -4.91 5.87
N LEU A 168 -18.62 -5.71 6.76
CA LEU A 168 -18.61 -7.18 6.64
C LEU A 168 -20.02 -7.77 6.74
N LEU A 169 -20.83 -7.33 7.70
CA LEU A 169 -22.21 -7.77 7.86
C LEU A 169 -23.03 -7.50 6.59
N THR A 170 -22.89 -6.31 6.00
CA THR A 170 -23.55 -5.98 4.73
C THR A 170 -23.06 -6.87 3.59
N GLY A 171 -21.74 -7.12 3.53
CA GLY A 171 -21.12 -8.00 2.55
C GLY A 171 -21.61 -9.44 2.62
N LEU A 172 -21.88 -9.96 3.83
CA LEU A 172 -22.43 -11.31 4.05
C LEU A 172 -23.92 -11.37 3.69
N LEU A 173 -24.71 -10.36 4.08
CA LEU A 173 -26.14 -10.27 3.73
C LEU A 173 -26.39 -10.21 2.22
N GLN A 174 -25.45 -9.61 1.46
CA GLN A 174 -25.53 -9.48 0.00
C GLN A 174 -24.52 -10.38 -0.73
N ARG A 175 -24.16 -11.54 -0.16
CA ARG A 175 -23.05 -12.37 -0.65
C ARG A 175 -23.13 -12.74 -2.14
N ASP A 176 -24.33 -12.97 -2.66
CA ASP A 176 -24.55 -13.37 -4.06
C ASP A 176 -24.47 -12.22 -5.06
N LYS A 177 -24.21 -10.99 -4.58
CA LYS A 177 -23.97 -9.80 -5.41
C LYS A 177 -22.49 -9.38 -5.43
N VAL A 178 -21.68 -9.93 -4.52
CA VAL A 178 -20.26 -9.60 -4.39
C VAL A 178 -19.48 -10.22 -5.55
N VAL A 179 -18.94 -9.37 -6.43
CA VAL A 179 -18.05 -9.77 -7.53
C VAL A 179 -16.59 -9.38 -7.29
N LEU A 180 -16.37 -8.49 -6.33
CA LEU A 180 -15.07 -7.93 -5.99
C LEU A 180 -14.96 -7.81 -4.46
N PHE A 181 -13.84 -8.29 -3.91
CA PHE A 181 -13.43 -8.03 -2.54
C PHE A 181 -12.15 -7.21 -2.55
N GLY A 182 -12.08 -6.08 -1.86
CA GLY A 182 -10.93 -5.21 -1.99
C GLY A 182 -10.76 -4.15 -0.91
N SER A 183 -9.56 -3.61 -0.85
CA SER A 183 -9.19 -2.41 -0.08
C SER A 183 -7.96 -1.77 -0.70
N THR A 184 -7.59 -0.57 -0.27
CA THR A 184 -6.41 0.14 -0.80
C THR A 184 -5.14 -0.69 -0.72
N PHE A 185 -4.84 -1.25 0.46
CA PHE A 185 -3.61 -2.02 0.72
C PHE A 185 -3.91 -3.44 1.22
N ALA A 186 -3.05 -4.39 0.86
CA ALA A 186 -3.20 -5.81 1.18
C ALA A 186 -3.18 -6.08 2.71
N SER A 187 -2.44 -5.25 3.45
CA SER A 187 -2.41 -5.28 4.92
C SER A 187 -3.80 -5.14 5.55
N LEU A 188 -4.65 -4.28 4.98
CA LEU A 188 -6.00 -4.04 5.46
C LEU A 188 -6.92 -5.23 5.15
N LEU A 189 -6.80 -5.84 3.97
CA LEU A 189 -7.50 -7.09 3.66
C LEU A 189 -7.12 -8.20 4.65
N ALA A 190 -5.82 -8.38 4.92
CA ALA A 190 -5.34 -9.36 5.87
C ALA A 190 -5.94 -9.13 7.26
N ARG A 191 -5.94 -7.88 7.75
CA ARG A 191 -6.57 -7.49 9.01
C ARG A 191 -8.08 -7.76 9.02
N THR A 192 -8.78 -7.46 7.93
CA THR A 192 -10.22 -7.70 7.85
C THR A 192 -10.57 -9.18 7.82
N ILE A 193 -9.75 -10.02 7.20
CA ILE A 193 -9.94 -11.47 7.26
C ILE A 193 -9.72 -11.97 8.70
N LYS A 194 -8.66 -11.52 9.39
CA LYS A 194 -8.47 -11.83 10.82
C LYS A 194 -9.67 -11.37 11.67
N PHE A 195 -10.18 -10.16 11.41
CA PHE A 195 -11.37 -9.64 12.09
C PHE A 195 -12.60 -10.53 11.83
N LEU A 196 -12.78 -11.01 10.60
CA LEU A 196 -13.85 -11.96 10.28
C LEU A 196 -13.68 -13.28 11.05
N GLU A 197 -12.46 -13.81 11.19
CA GLU A 197 -12.18 -14.99 12.02
C GLU A 197 -12.57 -14.80 13.48
N ASP A 198 -12.41 -13.59 14.02
CA ASP A 198 -12.68 -13.31 15.42
C ASP A 198 -14.17 -13.02 15.68
N TYR A 199 -14.89 -12.47 14.68
CA TYR A 199 -16.27 -11.99 14.83
C TYR A 199 -17.34 -12.78 14.05
N TRP A 200 -17.00 -13.82 13.27
CA TRP A 200 -17.98 -14.54 12.43
C TRP A 200 -19.17 -15.10 13.23
N ARG A 201 -18.96 -15.53 14.48
CA ARG A 201 -20.03 -16.06 15.36
C ARG A 201 -21.06 -14.98 15.67
N GLU A 202 -20.59 -13.78 15.96
CA GLU A 202 -21.45 -12.64 16.25
C GLU A 202 -22.16 -12.16 14.99
N LEU A 203 -21.46 -12.09 13.86
CA LEU A 203 -22.05 -11.78 12.55
C LEU A 203 -23.16 -12.78 12.20
N CYS A 204 -22.94 -14.08 12.39
CA CYS A 204 -23.97 -15.11 12.20
C CYS A 204 -25.15 -14.92 13.16
N CYS A 205 -24.91 -14.55 14.42
CA CYS A 205 -25.96 -14.25 15.39
C CYS A 205 -26.82 -13.06 14.93
N ASN A 206 -26.21 -11.97 14.45
CA ASN A 206 -26.97 -10.83 13.94
C ASN A 206 -27.79 -11.18 12.70
N ILE A 207 -27.22 -11.95 11.77
CA ILE A 207 -27.95 -12.42 10.57
C ILE A 207 -29.12 -13.33 10.98
N ARG A 208 -28.88 -14.26 11.91
CA ARG A 208 -29.90 -15.21 12.38
C ARG A 208 -31.06 -14.52 13.08
N THR A 209 -30.77 -13.50 13.89
CA THR A 209 -31.78 -12.84 14.73
C THR A 209 -32.39 -11.60 14.08
N GLY A 210 -31.73 -11.02 13.08
CA GLY A 210 -32.12 -9.74 12.49
C GLY A 210 -31.79 -8.53 13.39
N TYR A 211 -31.05 -8.71 14.48
CA TYR A 211 -30.70 -7.63 15.41
C TYR A 211 -29.21 -7.29 15.33
N LEU A 212 -28.94 -5.98 15.29
CA LEU A 212 -27.59 -5.44 15.32
C LEU A 212 -27.05 -5.46 16.76
N SER A 213 -25.75 -5.73 16.93
CA SER A 213 -25.11 -5.77 18.25
C SER A 213 -25.13 -4.43 18.98
N ASP A 214 -25.39 -4.47 20.29
CA ASP A 214 -25.58 -3.27 21.13
C ASP A 214 -24.35 -2.35 21.24
N TRP A 215 -23.14 -2.91 21.06
CA TRP A 215 -21.89 -2.14 21.10
C TRP A 215 -21.69 -1.27 19.85
N ILE A 216 -22.50 -1.45 18.80
CA ILE A 216 -22.53 -0.56 17.65
C ILE A 216 -23.37 0.64 18.05
N ILE A 217 -22.72 1.70 18.49
CA ILE A 217 -23.34 2.93 19.02
C ILE A 217 -23.47 4.03 17.96
N ASP A 218 -22.68 3.99 16.89
CA ASP A 218 -22.65 5.01 15.84
C ASP A 218 -24.03 5.13 15.16
N PRO A 219 -24.64 6.34 15.13
CA PRO A 219 -26.00 6.52 14.62
C PRO A 219 -26.09 6.29 13.11
N GLY A 220 -25.02 6.60 12.36
CA GLY A 220 -24.95 6.37 10.91
C GLY A 220 -24.96 4.87 10.62
N CYS A 221 -24.12 4.11 11.32
CA CYS A 221 -24.11 2.64 11.25
C CYS A 221 -25.47 2.04 11.65
N LYS A 222 -26.06 2.47 12.78
CA LYS A 222 -27.38 1.96 13.22
C LYS A 222 -28.46 2.19 12.18
N ASN A 223 -28.56 3.42 11.65
CA ASN A 223 -29.57 3.78 10.67
C ASN A 223 -29.37 3.06 9.33
N ALA A 224 -28.13 2.92 8.87
CA ALA A 224 -27.85 2.20 7.64
C ALA A 224 -28.11 0.70 7.79
N MET A 225 -27.72 0.10 8.91
CA MET A 225 -27.91 -1.33 9.15
C MET A 225 -29.38 -1.69 9.38
N SER A 226 -30.20 -0.83 9.99
CA SER A 226 -31.64 -1.12 10.17
C SER A 226 -32.41 -1.19 8.85
N LEU A 227 -31.91 -0.53 7.80
CA LEU A 227 -32.47 -0.60 6.44
C LEU A 227 -32.09 -1.90 5.70
N ILE A 228 -31.05 -2.60 6.15
CA ILE A 228 -30.48 -3.77 5.45
C ILE A 228 -30.77 -5.06 6.23
N LEU A 229 -30.58 -5.04 7.53
CA LEU A 229 -30.89 -6.13 8.45
C LEU A 229 -32.36 -6.04 8.88
N THR A 230 -33.27 -6.23 7.93
CA THR A 230 -34.71 -6.00 8.13
C THR A 230 -35.44 -7.20 8.70
N MET A 231 -34.96 -8.42 8.45
CA MET A 231 -35.60 -9.67 8.87
C MET A 231 -34.58 -10.73 9.31
N PRO A 232 -34.93 -11.61 10.26
CA PRO A 232 -34.12 -12.78 10.63
C PRO A 232 -33.88 -13.71 9.43
N ASN A 233 -32.63 -14.17 9.25
CA ASN A 233 -32.26 -15.11 8.19
C ASN A 233 -31.41 -16.27 8.75
N PRO A 234 -32.04 -17.28 9.39
CA PRO A 234 -31.33 -18.41 9.99
C PRO A 234 -30.61 -19.28 8.96
N GLU A 235 -31.19 -19.48 7.77
CA GLU A 235 -30.59 -20.30 6.72
C GLU A 235 -29.24 -19.74 6.23
N LEU A 236 -29.17 -18.42 6.03
CA LEU A 236 -27.91 -17.75 5.67
C LEU A 236 -26.88 -17.83 6.81
N ALA A 237 -27.33 -17.68 8.06
CA ALA A 237 -26.45 -17.77 9.22
C ALA A 237 -25.86 -19.18 9.39
N ASP A 238 -26.67 -20.23 9.20
CA ASP A 238 -26.22 -21.63 9.27
C ASP A 238 -25.22 -21.94 8.15
N LEU A 239 -25.46 -21.44 6.93
CA LEU A 239 -24.54 -21.58 5.81
C LEU A 239 -23.17 -20.91 6.10
N ILE A 240 -23.18 -19.67 6.58
CA ILE A 240 -21.94 -18.94 6.90
C ILE A 240 -21.21 -19.63 8.06
N GLN A 241 -21.96 -20.08 9.08
CA GLN A 241 -21.41 -20.83 10.21
C GLN A 241 -20.72 -22.10 9.73
N GLN A 242 -21.35 -22.90 8.86
CA GLN A 242 -20.75 -24.12 8.31
C GLN A 242 -19.44 -23.83 7.55
N ILE A 243 -19.35 -22.70 6.84
CA ILE A 243 -18.13 -22.30 6.12
C ILE A 243 -17.03 -21.88 7.11
N CYS A 244 -17.38 -21.11 8.13
CA CYS A 244 -16.41 -20.53 9.08
C CYS A 244 -15.96 -21.51 10.19
N GLU A 245 -16.75 -22.54 10.48
CA GLU A 245 -16.40 -23.62 11.43
C GLU A 245 -15.43 -24.65 10.84
N ASP A 246 -15.17 -24.61 9.54
CA ASP A 246 -14.16 -25.44 8.89
C ASP A 246 -12.78 -25.22 9.55
N LYS A 247 -12.00 -26.30 9.67
CA LYS A 247 -10.67 -26.25 10.30
C LYS A 247 -9.70 -25.39 9.49
N SER A 248 -9.81 -25.46 8.16
CA SER A 248 -9.00 -24.66 7.25
C SER A 248 -9.84 -23.55 6.62
N TRP A 249 -9.33 -22.33 6.74
CA TRP A 249 -9.87 -21.14 6.08
C TRP A 249 -9.34 -20.96 4.64
N GLU A 250 -8.70 -21.99 4.09
CA GLU A 250 -8.28 -21.99 2.70
C GLU A 250 -9.49 -21.80 1.77
N GLY A 251 -9.39 -20.82 0.87
CA GLY A 251 -10.47 -20.47 -0.06
C GLY A 251 -11.74 -19.93 0.58
N VAL A 252 -11.71 -19.52 1.86
CA VAL A 252 -12.88 -19.00 2.58
C VAL A 252 -13.57 -17.84 1.85
N ILE A 253 -12.81 -16.98 1.18
CA ILE A 253 -13.35 -15.83 0.42
C ILE A 253 -14.26 -16.32 -0.70
N LYS A 254 -13.82 -17.36 -1.43
CA LYS A 254 -14.60 -17.98 -2.51
C LYS A 254 -15.83 -18.71 -1.98
N LYS A 255 -15.72 -19.36 -0.81
CA LYS A 255 -16.85 -20.04 -0.14
C LYS A 255 -17.91 -19.03 0.32
N LEU A 256 -17.49 -17.94 0.96
CA LEU A 256 -18.37 -16.88 1.47
C LEU A 256 -19.02 -16.08 0.34
N TRP A 257 -18.26 -15.74 -0.70
CA TRP A 257 -18.72 -14.92 -1.83
C TRP A 257 -18.59 -15.67 -3.16
N PRO A 258 -19.59 -16.48 -3.56
CA PRO A 258 -19.43 -17.46 -4.62
C PRO A 258 -19.34 -16.85 -6.04
N LYS A 259 -19.79 -15.60 -6.22
CA LYS A 259 -19.70 -14.88 -7.50
C LYS A 259 -18.47 -13.97 -7.60
N ILE A 260 -17.56 -14.04 -6.64
CA ILE A 260 -16.35 -13.23 -6.65
C ILE A 260 -15.49 -13.58 -7.88
N LYS A 261 -14.99 -12.54 -8.55
CA LYS A 261 -14.17 -12.65 -9.76
C LYS A 261 -12.69 -12.40 -9.47
N TYR A 262 -12.39 -11.45 -8.61
CA TYR A 262 -11.01 -11.08 -8.24
C TYR A 262 -10.97 -10.38 -6.89
N ILE A 263 -9.78 -10.36 -6.27
CA ILE A 263 -9.47 -9.56 -5.08
C ILE A 263 -8.65 -8.35 -5.54
N SER A 264 -9.06 -7.12 -5.18
CA SER A 264 -8.36 -5.90 -5.59
C SER A 264 -7.66 -5.23 -4.43
N SER A 265 -6.33 -5.13 -4.51
CA SER A 265 -5.53 -4.37 -3.56
C SER A 265 -4.11 -4.06 -4.06
N ILE A 266 -3.48 -3.02 -3.53
CA ILE A 266 -2.05 -2.79 -3.78
C ILE A 266 -1.26 -3.88 -3.04
N CYS A 267 -0.61 -4.75 -3.82
CA CYS A 267 0.18 -5.89 -3.35
C CYS A 267 1.67 -5.80 -3.75
N THR A 268 2.14 -4.67 -4.25
CA THR A 268 3.55 -4.44 -4.65
C THR A 268 4.39 -3.82 -3.53
N GLY A 269 5.72 -3.91 -3.64
CA GLY A 269 6.66 -3.47 -2.60
C GLY A 269 6.46 -4.25 -1.30
N SER A 270 6.54 -3.58 -0.14
CA SER A 270 6.31 -4.22 1.17
C SER A 270 4.95 -4.92 1.33
N MET A 271 3.95 -4.62 0.49
CA MET A 271 2.66 -5.30 0.52
C MET A 271 2.71 -6.72 -0.04
N SER A 272 3.75 -7.05 -0.81
CA SER A 272 3.93 -8.37 -1.41
C SER A 272 4.02 -9.49 -0.37
N GLN A 273 4.42 -9.17 0.86
CA GLN A 273 4.45 -10.11 1.98
C GLN A 273 3.06 -10.72 2.29
N TYR A 274 1.97 -10.02 1.96
CA TYR A 274 0.61 -10.49 2.18
C TYR A 274 0.05 -11.31 1.01
N ILE A 275 0.73 -11.37 -0.14
CA ILE A 275 0.26 -12.13 -1.31
C ILE A 275 -0.03 -13.58 -0.94
N PRO A 276 0.88 -14.35 -0.32
CA PRO A 276 0.61 -15.76 0.00
C PRO A 276 -0.60 -15.92 0.93
N LEU A 277 -0.78 -14.99 1.86
CA LEU A 277 -1.91 -14.99 2.80
C LEU A 277 -3.24 -14.76 2.07
N LEU A 278 -3.28 -13.79 1.16
CA LEU A 278 -4.46 -13.52 0.36
C LEU A 278 -4.74 -14.62 -0.66
N GLU A 279 -3.72 -15.28 -1.22
CA GLU A 279 -3.89 -16.45 -2.08
C GLU A 279 -4.48 -17.64 -1.32
N PHE A 280 -4.00 -17.89 -0.09
CA PHE A 280 -4.52 -18.93 0.79
C PHE A 280 -6.01 -18.72 1.09
N TYR A 281 -6.41 -17.54 1.56
CA TYR A 281 -7.82 -17.26 1.82
C TYR A 281 -8.66 -17.12 0.54
N GLY A 282 -8.04 -16.69 -0.55
CA GLY A 282 -8.68 -16.50 -1.86
C GLY A 282 -9.04 -17.82 -2.54
N GLY A 283 -8.24 -18.87 -2.39
CA GLY A 283 -8.52 -20.17 -3.01
C GLY A 283 -8.47 -20.12 -4.54
N GLY A 284 -7.44 -19.48 -5.08
CA GLY A 284 -7.20 -19.34 -6.53
C GLY A 284 -7.94 -18.17 -7.20
N ILE A 285 -8.56 -17.27 -6.43
CA ILE A 285 -9.09 -16.02 -6.96
C ILE A 285 -7.92 -15.09 -7.37
N PRO A 286 -7.93 -14.51 -8.57
CA PRO A 286 -6.90 -13.57 -9.00
C PRO A 286 -6.73 -12.38 -8.07
N LEU A 287 -5.49 -12.04 -7.73
CA LEU A 287 -5.12 -10.82 -6.99
C LEU A 287 -4.73 -9.73 -8.00
N VAL A 288 -5.44 -8.60 -7.95
CA VAL A 288 -5.29 -7.49 -8.90
C VAL A 288 -4.77 -6.27 -8.15
N SER A 289 -3.59 -5.78 -8.55
CA SER A 289 -3.11 -4.45 -8.15
C SER A 289 -3.45 -3.43 -9.24
N PRO A 290 -4.42 -2.52 -9.01
CA PRO A 290 -5.02 -1.75 -10.10
C PRO A 290 -4.21 -0.51 -10.49
N SER A 291 -3.54 0.13 -9.54
CA SER A 291 -2.90 1.43 -9.76
C SER A 291 -1.71 1.66 -8.83
N TYR A 292 -0.87 2.62 -9.24
CA TYR A 292 0.24 3.14 -8.46
C TYR A 292 0.02 4.65 -8.22
N ALA A 293 -0.05 5.02 -6.95
CA ALA A 293 -0.29 6.38 -6.50
C ALA A 293 0.38 6.64 -5.14
N SER A 294 0.58 7.91 -4.83
CA SER A 294 1.12 8.43 -3.57
C SER A 294 0.26 9.61 -3.09
N SER A 295 0.62 10.18 -1.94
CA SER A 295 -0.03 11.43 -1.46
C SER A 295 0.39 12.63 -2.33
N GLU A 296 1.56 12.55 -2.95
CA GLU A 296 2.16 13.61 -3.77
C GLU A 296 1.60 13.65 -5.19
N ALA A 297 1.34 12.48 -5.79
CA ALA A 297 0.76 12.35 -7.10
C ALA A 297 0.18 10.95 -7.36
N CYS A 298 -0.78 10.86 -8.29
CA CYS A 298 -1.09 9.60 -8.96
C CYS A 298 -0.12 9.40 -10.13
N PHE A 299 0.25 8.15 -10.43
CA PHE A 299 1.26 7.87 -11.45
C PHE A 299 0.69 7.08 -12.62
N GLY A 300 0.12 5.91 -12.35
CA GLY A 300 -0.21 4.96 -13.42
C GLY A 300 -1.18 3.87 -13.03
N ILE A 301 -1.58 3.10 -14.04
CA ILE A 301 -2.55 2.00 -13.93
C ILE A 301 -1.97 0.70 -14.46
N ASN A 302 -2.42 -0.43 -13.91
CA ASN A 302 -2.05 -1.75 -14.39
C ASN A 302 -2.92 -2.15 -15.58
N LEU A 303 -2.34 -2.19 -16.78
CA LEU A 303 -3.04 -2.60 -18.01
C LEU A 303 -3.13 -4.13 -18.18
N LYS A 304 -2.43 -4.90 -17.34
CA LYS A 304 -2.47 -6.37 -17.32
C LYS A 304 -2.94 -6.83 -15.92
N PRO A 305 -4.20 -6.58 -15.54
CA PRO A 305 -4.68 -6.78 -14.18
C PRO A 305 -4.60 -8.23 -13.69
N LEU A 306 -4.61 -9.20 -14.60
CA LEU A 306 -4.54 -10.64 -14.29
C LEU A 306 -3.11 -11.21 -14.35
N SER A 307 -2.09 -10.35 -14.43
CA SER A 307 -0.69 -10.77 -14.33
C SER A 307 -0.37 -11.33 -12.95
N ASN A 308 0.72 -12.08 -12.84
CA ASN A 308 1.23 -12.53 -11.56
C ASN A 308 1.43 -11.31 -10.63
N PRO A 309 0.90 -11.33 -9.39
CA PRO A 309 1.05 -10.24 -8.41
C PRO A 309 2.49 -9.76 -8.18
N PHE A 310 3.50 -10.61 -8.38
CA PHE A 310 4.92 -10.25 -8.27
C PHE A 310 5.47 -9.53 -9.51
N ASP A 311 4.82 -9.65 -10.67
CA ASP A 311 5.27 -9.13 -11.97
C ASP A 311 4.50 -7.88 -12.43
N VAL A 312 3.71 -7.28 -11.53
CA VAL A 312 2.84 -6.14 -11.85
C VAL A 312 3.67 -4.95 -12.35
N SER A 313 3.24 -4.41 -13.48
CA SER A 313 3.79 -3.20 -14.08
C SER A 313 2.70 -2.16 -14.30
N TYR A 314 2.98 -0.91 -13.96
CA TYR A 314 2.04 0.20 -14.07
C TYR A 314 2.43 1.10 -15.25
N THR A 315 1.49 1.32 -16.16
CA THR A 315 1.64 2.28 -17.27
C THR A 315 1.41 3.68 -16.72
N PHE A 316 2.41 4.55 -16.83
CA PHE A 316 2.29 5.93 -16.39
C PHE A 316 1.31 6.71 -17.27
N LEU A 317 0.55 7.61 -16.64
CA LEU A 317 -0.41 8.48 -17.32
C LEU A 317 0.20 9.89 -17.44
N PRO A 318 0.59 10.31 -18.65
CA PRO A 318 1.42 11.52 -18.87
C PRO A 318 0.67 12.83 -18.62
N ASN A 319 -0.64 12.79 -18.36
CA ASN A 319 -1.47 13.97 -18.12
C ASN A 319 -1.76 14.22 -16.63
N ILE A 320 -1.15 13.48 -15.69
CA ILE A 320 -1.40 13.65 -14.26
C ILE A 320 -0.44 14.66 -13.62
N ALA A 321 0.84 14.52 -13.92
CA ALA A 321 1.92 15.35 -13.42
C ALA A 321 3.08 15.31 -14.41
N TYR A 322 4.04 16.22 -14.28
CA TYR A 322 5.28 16.14 -15.04
C TYR A 322 6.27 15.24 -14.31
N PHE A 323 6.85 14.27 -15.02
CA PHE A 323 7.70 13.22 -14.47
C PHE A 323 9.12 13.30 -15.01
N GLU A 324 10.08 13.27 -14.09
CA GLU A 324 11.49 13.10 -14.36
C GLU A 324 12.00 11.85 -13.63
N PHE A 325 13.10 11.28 -14.12
CA PHE A 325 13.62 10.01 -13.63
C PHE A 325 15.12 10.14 -13.39
N LEU A 326 15.54 9.90 -12.15
CA LEU A 326 16.95 9.87 -11.74
C LEU A 326 17.50 8.46 -11.93
N PRO A 327 18.50 8.22 -12.80
CA PRO A 327 19.07 6.89 -12.97
C PRO A 327 19.64 6.34 -11.67
N VAL A 328 19.37 5.07 -11.39
CA VAL A 328 19.89 4.33 -10.23
C VAL A 328 20.74 3.17 -10.74
N ASN A 329 22.04 3.18 -10.47
CA ASN A 329 22.90 2.05 -10.83
C ASN A 329 22.67 0.90 -9.85
N LYS A 330 21.80 -0.03 -10.23
CA LYS A 330 21.81 -1.39 -9.68
C LYS A 330 22.66 -2.26 -10.60
N ASP A 331 23.95 -2.39 -10.31
CA ASP A 331 24.78 -3.42 -10.98
C ASP A 331 24.13 -4.79 -10.80
N GLY A 332 24.31 -5.70 -11.77
CA GLY A 332 23.65 -7.01 -11.94
C GLY A 332 23.76 -8.06 -10.81
N GLY A 333 24.01 -7.62 -9.57
CA GLY A 333 23.93 -8.38 -8.34
C GLY A 333 23.18 -7.64 -7.22
N GLY A 334 22.06 -6.96 -7.54
CA GLY A 334 21.12 -6.44 -6.53
C GLY A 334 21.67 -5.31 -5.64
N LYS A 335 22.69 -4.57 -6.08
CA LYS A 335 23.32 -3.55 -5.23
C LYS A 335 22.57 -2.21 -5.30
N ALA A 336 22.06 -1.75 -4.17
CA ALA A 336 21.97 -0.32 -3.90
C ALA A 336 23.31 0.14 -3.32
N GLN A 337 24.30 0.45 -4.17
CA GLN A 337 25.33 1.37 -3.70
C GLN A 337 24.64 2.72 -3.44
N VAL A 338 25.16 3.49 -2.48
CA VAL A 338 24.85 4.92 -2.39
C VAL A 338 25.40 5.54 -3.67
N THR A 339 24.63 5.47 -4.75
CA THR A 339 24.97 6.08 -6.02
C THR A 339 24.79 7.56 -5.78
N ARG A 340 25.92 8.26 -5.61
CA ARG A 340 26.02 9.67 -5.99
C ARG A 340 25.29 9.79 -7.32
N THR A 341 24.21 10.56 -7.33
CA THR A 341 23.45 10.99 -8.50
C THR A 341 24.40 11.76 -9.42
N ILE A 342 25.11 11.04 -10.30
CA ILE A 342 26.06 11.63 -11.26
C ILE A 342 25.34 11.95 -12.59
N ASP A 343 24.19 11.32 -12.86
CA ASP A 343 23.47 11.49 -14.12
C ASP A 343 22.35 12.52 -14.03
N LYS A 344 22.21 13.32 -15.11
CA LYS A 344 21.11 14.26 -15.28
C LYS A 344 19.77 13.50 -15.31
N PRO A 345 18.69 14.03 -14.71
CA PRO A 345 17.36 13.43 -14.81
C PRO A 345 16.93 13.27 -16.26
N VAL A 346 16.28 12.16 -16.57
CA VAL A 346 15.71 11.88 -17.89
C VAL A 346 14.20 12.12 -17.89
N ASP A 347 13.66 12.56 -19.01
CA ASP A 347 12.21 12.70 -19.22
C ASP A 347 11.53 11.33 -19.31
N LEU A 348 10.21 11.29 -19.05
CA LEU A 348 9.37 10.11 -19.21
C LEU A 348 9.58 9.36 -20.53
N ALA A 349 9.73 10.08 -21.64
CA ALA A 349 9.93 9.49 -22.97
C ALA A 349 11.33 8.88 -23.19
N ASN A 350 12.31 9.22 -22.34
CA ASN A 350 13.72 8.91 -22.52
C ASN A 350 14.24 7.83 -21.55
N VAL A 351 13.35 7.23 -20.75
CA VAL A 351 13.71 6.09 -19.90
C VAL A 351 14.06 4.87 -20.75
N LYS A 352 14.95 4.01 -20.25
CA LYS A 352 15.44 2.84 -20.97
C LYS A 352 14.93 1.55 -20.36
N LEU A 353 14.56 0.59 -21.22
CA LEU A 353 14.12 -0.74 -20.80
C LEU A 353 15.15 -1.41 -19.90
N GLY A 354 14.69 -2.02 -18.80
CA GLY A 354 15.52 -2.72 -17.83
C GLY A 354 16.31 -1.82 -16.87
N GLN A 355 16.34 -0.50 -17.09
CA GLN A 355 17.00 0.44 -16.19
C GLN A 355 16.13 0.77 -14.97
N TYR A 356 16.81 1.12 -13.88
CA TYR A 356 16.21 1.52 -12.62
C TYR A 356 16.28 3.03 -12.48
N TYR A 357 15.20 3.62 -12.00
CA TYR A 357 15.11 5.06 -11.79
C TYR A 357 14.40 5.37 -10.49
N GLU A 358 14.81 6.44 -9.83
CA GLU A 358 14.00 7.10 -8.82
C GLU A 358 13.09 8.13 -9.49
N VAL A 359 11.80 8.12 -9.14
CA VAL A 359 10.82 9.04 -9.73
C VAL A 359 10.86 10.42 -9.04
N VAL A 360 10.89 11.45 -9.88
CA VAL A 360 10.82 12.86 -9.50
C VAL A 360 9.56 13.46 -10.13
N VAL A 361 8.78 14.18 -9.34
CA VAL A 361 7.47 14.69 -9.77
C VAL A 361 7.36 16.20 -9.65
N THR A 362 6.69 16.80 -10.63
CA THR A 362 6.25 18.19 -10.61
C THR A 362 4.74 18.27 -10.81
N THR A 363 4.03 18.92 -9.89
CA THR A 363 2.56 18.93 -9.84
C THR A 363 1.99 20.35 -9.90
N LEU A 364 0.72 20.45 -10.32
CA LEU A 364 -0.03 21.72 -10.26
C LEU A 364 -0.18 22.26 -8.83
N ALA A 365 -0.12 21.37 -7.82
CA ALA A 365 -0.25 21.70 -6.41
C ALA A 365 1.06 22.24 -5.78
N GLY A 366 2.07 22.56 -6.59
CA GLY A 366 3.25 23.28 -6.13
C GLY A 366 4.38 22.42 -5.59
N LEU A 367 4.38 21.12 -5.89
CA LEU A 367 5.59 20.30 -5.75
C LEU A 367 6.38 20.44 -7.04
N TYR A 368 7.63 20.91 -6.97
CA TYR A 368 8.50 21.12 -8.13
C TYR A 368 9.74 20.27 -8.01
N ARG A 369 9.98 19.39 -8.98
CA ARG A 369 11.09 18.43 -9.01
C ARG A 369 11.29 17.71 -7.66
N TYR A 370 10.18 17.28 -7.08
CA TYR A 370 10.15 16.63 -5.78
C TYR A 370 10.52 15.15 -5.90
N ARG A 371 11.48 14.70 -5.09
CA ARG A 371 11.87 13.29 -4.99
C ARG A 371 10.85 12.52 -4.18
N VAL A 372 10.15 11.60 -4.83
CA VAL A 372 9.19 10.70 -4.16
C VAL A 372 9.94 9.66 -3.29
N GLY A 373 11.14 9.30 -3.72
CA GLY A 373 11.98 8.29 -3.10
C GLY A 373 11.64 6.85 -3.52
N ASP A 374 10.73 6.65 -4.47
CA ASP A 374 10.40 5.33 -5.01
C ASP A 374 11.32 4.96 -6.17
N VAL A 375 11.90 3.75 -6.12
CA VAL A 375 12.71 3.16 -7.19
C VAL A 375 11.83 2.28 -8.06
N LEU A 376 11.88 2.53 -9.35
CA LEU A 376 11.09 1.88 -10.38
C LEU A 376 12.00 1.24 -11.42
N ARG A 377 11.62 0.05 -11.90
CA ARG A 377 12.28 -0.61 -13.03
C ARG A 377 11.41 -0.48 -14.27
N VAL A 378 11.98 -0.04 -15.39
CA VAL A 378 11.27 -0.03 -16.68
C VAL A 378 11.13 -1.47 -17.18
N THR A 379 9.90 -1.98 -17.29
CA THR A 379 9.62 -3.35 -17.73
C THR A 379 9.07 -3.42 -19.15
N GLY A 380 8.62 -2.31 -19.70
CA GLY A 380 8.07 -2.26 -21.04
C GLY A 380 7.53 -0.87 -21.38
N PHE A 381 6.82 -0.81 -22.50
CA PHE A 381 6.13 0.39 -22.97
C PHE A 381 4.76 -0.02 -23.48
N TYR A 382 3.74 0.78 -23.17
CA TYR A 382 2.45 0.73 -23.82
C TYR A 382 2.36 1.95 -24.73
N ASN A 383 2.38 1.73 -26.04
CA ASN A 383 2.64 2.77 -27.03
C ASN A 383 3.94 3.52 -26.69
N LYS A 384 3.90 4.84 -26.50
CA LYS A 384 5.06 5.65 -26.10
C LYS A 384 5.16 5.86 -24.58
N SER A 385 4.19 5.39 -23.79
CA SER A 385 4.22 5.55 -22.34
C SER A 385 4.95 4.37 -21.68
N PRO A 386 5.96 4.63 -20.82
CA PRO A 386 6.68 3.57 -20.12
C PRO A 386 5.81 2.84 -19.09
N GLN A 387 6.13 1.56 -18.91
CA GLN A 387 5.60 0.70 -17.87
C GLN A 387 6.67 0.46 -16.82
N PHE A 388 6.29 0.67 -15.57
CA PHE A 388 7.21 0.56 -14.43
C PHE A 388 6.75 -0.50 -13.45
N GLN A 389 7.68 -1.35 -13.03
CA GLN A 389 7.51 -2.18 -11.84
C GLN A 389 8.06 -1.45 -10.63
N PHE A 390 7.28 -1.42 -9.56
CA PHE A 390 7.74 -0.91 -8.27
C PHE A 390 8.79 -1.86 -7.68
N VAL A 391 9.94 -1.34 -7.29
CA VAL A 391 11.03 -2.14 -6.72
C VAL A 391 11.09 -1.94 -5.22
N GLU A 392 11.40 -0.74 -4.76
CA GLU A 392 11.55 -0.40 -3.35
C GLU A 392 11.42 1.10 -3.14
N ARG A 393 11.31 1.54 -1.89
CA ARG A 393 11.51 2.95 -1.54
C ARG A 393 12.97 3.11 -1.12
N GLN A 394 13.74 4.00 -1.75
CA GLN A 394 15.15 4.26 -1.43
C GLN A 394 15.31 4.53 0.06
N ASN A 395 15.73 3.52 0.81
CA ASN A 395 16.23 3.58 2.16
C ASN A 395 16.96 2.26 2.46
N VAL A 396 18.13 2.35 3.09
CA VAL A 396 18.76 1.17 3.70
C VAL A 396 17.83 0.68 4.81
N VAL A 397 17.39 -0.58 4.71
CA VAL A 397 16.43 -1.18 5.64
C VAL A 397 17.18 -1.65 6.88
N LEU A 398 18.29 -2.37 6.71
CA LEU A 398 19.16 -2.78 7.81
C LEU A 398 20.62 -2.45 7.50
N SER A 399 21.33 -2.04 8.54
CA SER A 399 22.77 -1.76 8.54
C SER A 399 23.26 -1.72 9.98
N ILE A 400 24.43 -2.30 10.26
CA ILE A 400 25.11 -2.24 11.56
C ILE A 400 26.47 -1.55 11.41
N ASP A 401 27.19 -1.86 10.33
CA ASP A 401 28.49 -1.30 9.96
C ASP A 401 28.44 -0.88 8.47
N ALA A 402 29.42 -1.26 7.66
CA ALA A 402 29.45 -1.02 6.23
C ALA A 402 28.42 -1.86 5.44
N ASP A 403 27.77 -2.84 6.07
CA ASP A 403 26.70 -3.62 5.47
C ASP A 403 25.46 -2.76 5.21
N LYS A 404 24.82 -3.02 4.07
CA LYS A 404 23.59 -2.36 3.67
C LYS A 404 22.67 -3.41 3.08
N THR A 405 21.61 -3.71 3.81
CA THR A 405 20.57 -4.64 3.37
C THR A 405 19.35 -3.84 2.93
N THR A 406 18.92 -4.08 1.69
CA THR A 406 17.75 -3.42 1.10
C THR A 406 16.45 -4.14 1.46
N GLU A 407 15.31 -3.54 1.11
CA GLU A 407 14.00 -4.18 1.26
C GLU A 407 13.91 -5.45 0.41
N GLU A 408 14.48 -5.39 -0.79
CA GLU A 408 14.53 -6.49 -1.75
C GLU A 408 15.35 -7.68 -1.23
N ASP A 409 16.53 -7.41 -0.64
CA ASP A 409 17.39 -8.45 -0.07
C ASP A 409 16.71 -9.16 1.10
N LEU A 410 16.07 -8.39 1.98
CA LEU A 410 15.34 -8.92 3.12
C LEU A 410 14.14 -9.78 2.68
N TRP A 411 13.38 -9.31 1.69
CA TRP A 411 12.25 -10.06 1.14
C TRP A 411 12.70 -11.39 0.51
N LYS A 412 13.79 -11.40 -0.26
CA LYS A 412 14.37 -12.64 -0.83
C LYS A 412 14.81 -13.60 0.26
N ALA A 413 15.51 -13.10 1.28
CA ALA A 413 15.99 -13.90 2.41
C ALA A 413 14.84 -14.57 3.18
N ILE A 414 13.78 -13.82 3.47
CA ILE A 414 12.59 -14.34 4.15
C ILE A 414 11.83 -15.33 3.27
N THR A 415 11.72 -15.05 1.96
CA THR A 415 11.05 -15.96 1.01
C THR A 415 11.75 -17.31 0.95
N ASN A 416 13.08 -17.34 0.92
CA ASN A 416 13.85 -18.58 0.95
C ASN A 416 13.64 -19.33 2.27
N ALA A 417 13.69 -18.64 3.41
CA ALA A 417 13.54 -19.27 4.72
C ALA A 417 12.11 -19.78 4.97
N LYS A 418 11.10 -19.12 4.43
CA LYS A 418 9.69 -19.55 4.51
C LYS A 418 9.49 -20.95 3.92
N LEU A 419 10.23 -21.34 2.87
CA LEU A 419 10.09 -22.65 2.23
C LEU A 419 10.33 -23.82 3.20
N ILE A 420 11.16 -23.64 4.23
CA ILE A 420 11.38 -24.65 5.28
C ILE A 420 10.13 -24.86 6.15
N LEU A 421 9.32 -23.82 6.33
CA LEU A 421 8.14 -23.86 7.20
C LEU A 421 6.94 -24.53 6.52
N GLU A 422 6.90 -24.56 5.18
CA GLU A 422 5.74 -25.04 4.42
C GLU A 422 5.38 -26.53 4.65
N PRO A 423 6.35 -27.48 4.72
CA PRO A 423 6.05 -28.89 5.01
C PRO A 423 5.43 -29.13 6.39
N PHE A 424 5.64 -28.21 7.34
CA PHE A 424 5.08 -28.29 8.68
C PHE A 424 3.69 -27.63 8.78
N GLY A 425 3.14 -27.17 7.65
CA GLY A 425 1.86 -26.46 7.63
C GLY A 425 1.94 -25.09 8.31
N VAL A 426 3.13 -24.52 8.47
CA VAL A 426 3.33 -23.21 9.10
C VAL A 426 3.40 -22.12 8.04
N MET A 427 2.71 -21.02 8.29
CA MET A 427 2.61 -19.88 7.41
C MET A 427 3.07 -18.60 8.10
N LEU A 428 3.97 -17.87 7.43
CA LEU A 428 4.34 -16.51 7.82
C LEU A 428 3.23 -15.54 7.39
N THR A 429 2.61 -14.85 8.34
CA THR A 429 1.50 -13.91 8.07
C THR A 429 1.96 -12.48 7.90
N ALA A 430 3.01 -12.08 8.63
CA ALA A 430 3.62 -10.75 8.58
C ALA A 430 5.04 -10.80 9.13
N TYR A 431 5.90 -9.88 8.69
CA TYR A 431 7.23 -9.70 9.25
C TYR A 431 7.64 -8.24 9.35
N ASN A 432 8.59 -7.95 10.25
CA ASN A 432 9.32 -6.69 10.35
C ASN A 432 10.78 -6.96 10.75
N SER A 433 11.63 -5.95 10.65
CA SER A 433 13.02 -6.02 11.07
C SER A 433 13.47 -4.78 11.84
N TYR A 434 14.59 -4.86 12.55
CA TYR A 434 15.35 -3.68 12.97
C TYR A 434 16.83 -4.04 13.22
N SER A 435 17.69 -3.02 13.19
CA SER A 435 19.09 -3.13 13.59
C SER A 435 19.23 -2.92 15.10
N ASP A 436 19.66 -3.95 15.82
CA ASP A 436 19.92 -3.87 17.25
C ASP A 436 21.40 -3.54 17.51
N ILE A 437 21.64 -2.28 17.87
CA ILE A 437 22.95 -1.74 18.24
C ILE A 437 23.14 -1.65 19.77
N SER A 438 22.18 -2.17 20.56
CA SER A 438 22.30 -2.17 22.02
C SER A 438 23.34 -3.17 22.53
N SER A 439 23.66 -4.20 21.73
CA SER A 439 24.74 -5.15 21.97
C SER A 439 25.94 -4.86 21.06
N THR A 440 27.16 -5.16 21.53
CA THR A 440 28.38 -5.08 20.71
C THR A 440 29.01 -6.47 20.56
N PRO A 441 29.19 -6.99 19.33
CA PRO A 441 28.76 -6.42 18.04
C PRO A 441 27.23 -6.37 17.90
N GLY A 442 26.75 -5.40 17.13
CA GLY A 442 25.32 -5.24 16.80
C GLY A 442 24.79 -6.42 15.98
N ARG A 443 23.46 -6.53 15.85
CA ARG A 443 22.84 -7.63 15.11
C ARG A 443 21.57 -7.20 14.39
N TYR A 444 21.18 -7.99 13.40
CA TYR A 444 19.86 -7.89 12.80
C TYR A 444 18.85 -8.66 13.63
N VAL A 445 17.67 -8.06 13.85
CA VAL A 445 16.56 -8.70 14.52
C VAL A 445 15.35 -8.71 13.60
N LEU A 446 14.77 -9.88 13.39
CA LEU A 446 13.56 -10.09 12.60
C LEU A 446 12.40 -10.48 13.51
N PHE A 447 11.22 -9.90 13.29
CA PHE A 447 9.97 -10.28 13.95
C PHE A 447 9.09 -11.03 12.96
N TRP A 448 8.67 -12.26 13.29
CA TRP A 448 7.77 -13.07 12.46
C TRP A 448 6.48 -13.40 13.22
N GLU A 449 5.33 -13.10 12.61
CA GLU A 449 4.02 -13.62 13.05
C GLU A 449 3.70 -14.88 12.25
N LEU A 450 3.50 -15.99 12.95
CA LEU A 450 3.29 -17.30 12.34
C LEU A 450 1.90 -17.85 12.66
N LYS A 451 1.33 -18.60 11.73
CA LYS A 451 0.02 -19.26 11.85
C LYS A 451 0.09 -20.69 11.29
N MET A 452 -0.63 -21.63 11.90
CA MET A 452 -0.87 -22.96 11.30
C MET A 452 -1.91 -22.85 10.18
N LYS A 453 -1.71 -23.55 9.05
CA LYS A 453 -2.70 -23.54 7.96
C LYS A 453 -4.07 -24.09 8.40
N ASP A 454 -4.07 -25.08 9.28
CA ASP A 454 -5.28 -25.79 9.73
C ASP A 454 -5.80 -25.35 11.11
N SER A 455 -5.18 -24.34 11.74
CA SER A 455 -5.66 -23.81 13.02
C SER A 455 -5.16 -22.39 13.29
N ASN A 456 -5.88 -21.66 14.15
CA ASN A 456 -5.46 -20.33 14.61
C ASN A 456 -4.43 -20.37 15.75
N ASP A 457 -3.94 -21.56 16.11
CA ASP A 457 -2.97 -21.74 17.17
C ASP A 457 -1.56 -21.36 16.72
N LEU A 458 -0.74 -20.96 17.69
CA LEU A 458 0.67 -20.74 17.46
C LEU A 458 1.33 -22.07 17.09
N PRO A 459 2.11 -22.16 15.99
CA PRO A 459 2.83 -23.38 15.67
C PRO A 459 3.77 -23.79 16.80
N LYS A 460 3.94 -25.11 17.02
CA LYS A 460 4.99 -25.60 17.92
C LYS A 460 6.35 -25.20 17.34
N LEU A 461 7.06 -24.33 18.04
CA LEU A 461 8.33 -23.78 17.59
C LEU A 461 9.46 -24.78 17.86
N ASP A 462 9.76 -25.63 16.88
CA ASP A 462 10.97 -26.46 16.94
C ASP A 462 12.21 -25.57 16.80
N VAL A 463 13.03 -25.55 17.86
CA VAL A 463 14.24 -24.72 17.94
C VAL A 463 15.16 -24.96 16.74
N LYS A 464 15.34 -26.21 16.30
CA LYS A 464 16.25 -26.54 15.20
C LYS A 464 15.75 -25.99 13.88
N ILE A 465 14.44 -26.06 13.63
CA ILE A 465 13.82 -25.52 12.41
C ILE A 465 13.95 -24.00 12.39
N MET A 466 13.70 -23.34 13.53
CA MET A 466 13.79 -21.89 13.62
C MET A 466 15.24 -21.39 13.51
N GLU A 467 16.21 -22.12 14.04
CA GLU A 467 17.64 -21.85 13.83
C GLU A 467 18.05 -22.04 12.36
N GLN A 468 17.54 -23.06 11.68
CA GLN A 468 17.73 -23.23 10.22
C GLN A 468 17.15 -22.07 9.43
N CYS A 469 15.96 -21.56 9.80
CA CYS A 469 15.41 -20.35 9.20
C CYS A 469 16.35 -19.15 9.38
N CYS A 470 16.93 -18.98 10.57
CA CYS A 470 17.93 -17.92 10.81
C CYS A 470 19.15 -18.06 9.89
N CYS A 471 19.64 -19.30 9.70
CA CYS A 471 20.78 -19.59 8.82
C CYS A 471 20.47 -19.21 7.37
N ILE A 472 19.34 -19.65 6.82
CA ILE A 472 18.96 -19.36 5.42
C ILE A 472 18.79 -17.87 5.19
N VAL A 473 18.21 -17.16 6.15
CA VAL A 473 18.10 -15.70 6.06
C VAL A 473 19.49 -15.06 5.96
N GLU A 474 20.40 -15.38 6.89
CA GLU A 474 21.74 -14.80 6.87
C GLU A 474 22.54 -15.21 5.62
N GLU A 475 22.41 -16.45 5.15
CA GLU A 475 23.05 -16.95 3.93
C GLU A 475 22.58 -16.23 2.68
N SER A 476 21.32 -15.79 2.66
CA SER A 476 20.71 -15.05 1.57
C SER A 476 21.17 -13.59 1.50
N PHE A 477 21.78 -13.04 2.55
CA PHE A 477 22.35 -11.70 2.52
C PHE A 477 23.62 -11.61 1.66
N ASP A 478 24.07 -10.39 1.45
CA ASP A 478 25.19 -10.11 0.56
C ASP A 478 26.54 -10.57 1.13
N PHE A 479 27.57 -10.51 0.28
CA PHE A 479 28.94 -10.87 0.69
C PHE A 479 29.45 -9.96 1.82
N THR A 480 29.08 -8.68 1.83
CA THR A 480 29.52 -7.70 2.84
C THR A 480 29.04 -8.10 4.23
N TYR A 481 27.75 -8.35 4.38
CA TYR A 481 27.15 -8.84 5.61
C TYR A 481 27.82 -10.15 6.06
N LYS A 482 27.94 -11.13 5.16
CA LYS A 482 28.57 -12.43 5.48
C LYS A 482 30.04 -12.29 5.89
N SER A 483 30.78 -11.40 5.26
CA SER A 483 32.17 -11.12 5.61
C SER A 483 32.29 -10.47 6.99
N LEU A 484 31.45 -9.48 7.29
CA LEU A 484 31.42 -8.79 8.59
C LEU A 484 30.95 -9.73 9.72
N ARG A 485 29.98 -10.60 9.42
CA ARG A 485 29.49 -11.66 10.31
C ARG A 485 30.57 -12.71 10.64
N LYS A 486 31.37 -13.13 9.65
CA LYS A 486 32.54 -14.01 9.85
C LYS A 486 33.68 -13.30 10.60
N GLY A 487 33.88 -12.02 10.33
CA GLY A 487 34.86 -11.16 11.00
C GLY A 487 34.48 -10.76 12.43
N GLY A 488 33.28 -11.10 12.90
CA GLY A 488 32.80 -10.77 14.24
C GLY A 488 32.37 -9.31 14.45
N ALA A 489 32.24 -8.53 13.37
CA ALA A 489 31.73 -7.15 13.41
C ALA A 489 30.19 -7.10 13.53
N ILE A 490 29.52 -8.18 13.10
CA ILE A 490 28.06 -8.37 13.24
C ILE A 490 27.83 -9.68 14.01
N SER A 491 26.92 -9.67 14.99
CA SER A 491 26.52 -10.86 15.74
C SER A 491 25.49 -11.69 14.98
N GLY A 492 25.23 -12.91 15.46
CA GLY A 492 24.19 -13.79 14.90
C GLY A 492 22.83 -13.11 14.83
N LEU A 493 22.20 -13.18 13.65
CA LEU A 493 20.83 -12.74 13.43
C LEU A 493 19.91 -13.36 14.46
N GLU A 494 19.03 -12.53 15.01
CA GLU A 494 17.99 -12.96 15.94
C GLU A 494 16.65 -12.97 15.24
N LEU A 495 15.93 -14.08 15.37
CA LEU A 495 14.57 -14.23 14.92
C LEU A 495 13.64 -14.31 16.13
N ARG A 496 12.73 -13.35 16.23
CA ARG A 496 11.71 -13.25 17.27
C ARG A 496 10.36 -13.65 16.70
N VAL A 497 9.80 -14.75 17.18
CA VAL A 497 8.41 -15.11 16.85
C VAL A 497 7.49 -14.34 17.79
N VAL A 498 6.49 -13.68 17.24
CA VAL A 498 5.49 -12.91 17.99
C VAL A 498 4.13 -13.60 18.00
N LYS A 499 3.32 -13.31 19.03
CA LYS A 499 1.95 -13.80 19.15
C LYS A 499 1.08 -13.26 18.00
N ARG A 500 0.00 -14.00 17.69
CA ARG A 500 -1.06 -13.54 16.77
C ARG A 500 -1.61 -12.20 17.26
N GLY A 501 -1.73 -11.24 16.36
CA GLY A 501 -2.23 -9.89 16.63
C GLY A 501 -1.16 -8.86 16.99
N SER A 502 0.11 -9.23 17.18
CA SER A 502 1.16 -8.25 17.49
C SER A 502 1.39 -7.20 16.40
N PHE A 503 1.24 -7.56 15.13
CA PHE A 503 1.31 -6.59 14.04
C PHE A 503 0.04 -5.74 13.92
N ASP A 504 -1.10 -6.23 14.40
CA ASP A 504 -2.34 -5.45 14.49
C ASP A 504 -2.22 -4.42 15.62
N GLU A 505 -1.66 -4.79 16.77
CA GLU A 505 -1.30 -3.87 17.87
C GLU A 505 -0.31 -2.79 17.39
N LEU A 506 0.69 -3.17 16.58
CA LEU A 506 1.63 -2.23 15.98
C LEU A 506 0.94 -1.28 15.00
N MET A 507 0.03 -1.80 14.17
CA MET A 507 -0.79 -0.98 13.28
C MET A 507 -1.63 0.02 14.08
N ASP A 508 -2.27 -0.42 15.17
CA ASP A 508 -3.08 0.42 16.05
C ASP A 508 -2.25 1.51 16.74
N PHE A 509 -1.00 1.21 17.11
CA PHE A 509 -0.07 2.21 17.59
C PHE A 509 0.17 3.31 16.55
N TYR A 510 0.50 2.97 15.31
CA TYR A 510 0.69 3.98 14.26
C TYR A 510 -0.61 4.73 13.96
N ILE A 511 -1.76 4.05 13.99
CA ILE A 511 -3.08 4.67 13.84
C ILE A 511 -3.33 5.72 14.94
N SER A 512 -2.97 5.40 16.20
CA SER A 512 -3.10 6.31 17.35
C SER A 512 -2.19 7.54 17.24
N LYS A 513 -1.08 7.42 16.48
CA LYS A 513 -0.14 8.50 16.18
C LYS A 513 -0.52 9.32 14.92
N GLY A 514 -1.68 9.07 14.32
CA GLY A 514 -2.19 9.79 13.14
C GLY A 514 -2.18 8.97 11.84
N ALA A 515 -1.58 7.78 11.85
CA ALA A 515 -1.62 6.74 10.82
C ALA A 515 -3.01 6.52 10.20
N SER A 516 -3.29 6.78 8.91
CA SER A 516 -4.56 6.33 8.31
C SER A 516 -4.55 4.81 8.09
N ILE A 517 -5.57 4.09 8.61
CA ILE A 517 -5.66 2.63 8.45
C ILE A 517 -5.77 2.25 6.96
N SER A 518 -6.52 3.03 6.19
CA SER A 518 -6.70 2.86 4.75
C SER A 518 -5.43 3.16 3.94
N GLN A 519 -4.42 3.77 4.56
CA GLN A 519 -3.13 4.08 3.93
C GLN A 519 -1.92 3.45 4.64
N TYR A 520 -2.16 2.54 5.59
CA TYR A 520 -1.08 2.00 6.42
C TYR A 520 -0.22 1.01 5.62
N LYS A 521 1.06 1.36 5.48
CA LYS A 521 2.13 0.49 4.97
C LYS A 521 3.03 0.06 6.12
N PRO A 522 3.10 -1.23 6.48
CA PRO A 522 4.04 -1.69 7.49
C PRO A 522 5.47 -1.33 7.06
N PRO A 523 6.25 -0.66 7.93
CA PRO A 523 7.64 -0.33 7.63
C PRO A 523 8.50 -1.58 7.73
N CYS A 524 9.21 -1.96 6.66
CA CYS A 524 10.05 -3.16 6.67
C CYS A 524 11.14 -3.15 7.75
N CYS A 525 11.60 -1.96 8.15
CA CYS A 525 12.48 -1.75 9.31
C CYS A 525 11.88 -0.74 10.29
N LEU A 526 11.88 -1.12 11.57
CA LEU A 526 11.43 -0.28 12.69
C LEU A 526 12.57 0.60 13.19
N LYS A 527 12.29 1.90 13.32
CA LYS A 527 13.20 2.88 13.92
C LYS A 527 12.71 3.43 15.27
N SER A 528 11.41 3.33 15.56
CA SER A 528 10.83 3.81 16.82
C SER A 528 11.03 2.78 17.93
N GLU A 529 11.56 3.22 19.05
CA GLU A 529 11.73 2.37 20.24
C GLU A 529 10.39 1.86 20.78
N GLU A 530 9.34 2.67 20.73
CA GLU A 530 8.00 2.30 21.17
C GLU A 530 7.42 1.20 20.27
N ALA A 531 7.58 1.33 18.95
CA ALA A 531 7.17 0.31 18.00
C ALA A 531 7.90 -1.02 18.23
N ILE A 532 9.22 -0.96 18.52
CA ILE A 532 10.02 -2.13 18.87
C ILE A 532 9.55 -2.74 20.20
N LYS A 533 9.22 -1.92 21.21
CA LYS A 533 8.69 -2.38 22.51
C LYS A 533 7.37 -3.14 22.36
N ILE A 534 6.48 -2.72 21.47
CA ILE A 534 5.21 -3.41 21.18
C ILE A 534 5.46 -4.82 20.62
N LEU A 535 6.34 -4.97 19.64
CA LEU A 535 6.65 -6.31 19.12
C LEU A 535 7.43 -7.16 20.11
N ASN A 536 8.28 -6.55 20.94
CA ASN A 536 9.00 -7.24 22.01
C ASN A 536 8.08 -7.79 23.10
N SER A 537 7.05 -7.04 23.51
CA SER A 537 6.06 -7.51 24.49
C SER A 537 5.23 -8.67 23.95
N GLY A 538 5.03 -8.73 22.63
CA GLY A 538 4.38 -9.84 21.95
C GLY A 538 5.27 -11.04 21.63
N THR A 539 6.57 -11.00 21.96
CA THR A 539 7.51 -12.07 21.59
C THR A 539 7.25 -13.33 22.41
N VAL A 540 7.03 -14.45 21.73
CA VAL A 540 6.78 -15.79 22.31
C VAL A 540 7.95 -16.74 22.16
N GLY A 541 8.90 -16.45 21.26
CA GLY A 541 10.11 -17.23 21.05
C GLY A 541 11.24 -16.40 20.47
N LYS A 542 12.48 -16.71 20.84
CA LYS A 542 13.70 -16.07 20.33
C LYS A 542 14.67 -17.14 19.86
N PHE A 543 15.13 -17.00 18.63
CA PHE A 543 16.02 -17.94 17.97
C PHE A 543 17.19 -17.17 17.37
N PHE A 544 18.34 -17.81 17.26
CA PHE A 544 19.55 -17.17 16.81
C PHE A 544 20.21 -18.00 15.74
N SER A 545 20.81 -17.34 14.76
CA SER A 545 21.76 -18.02 13.89
C SER A 545 22.97 -18.50 14.70
N PRO A 546 23.44 -19.74 14.50
CA PRO A 546 24.61 -20.28 15.17
C PRO A 546 25.87 -19.45 14.89
N LYS A 547 26.80 -19.42 15.87
CA LYS A 547 27.98 -18.55 15.82
C LYS A 547 28.88 -18.79 14.60
N THR A 548 28.95 -20.02 14.11
CA THR A 548 29.71 -20.44 12.93
C THR A 548 28.75 -20.89 11.84
N MET A 549 28.78 -20.19 10.69
CA MET A 549 28.19 -20.71 9.46
C MET A 549 29.01 -21.91 8.99
N SER A 550 28.36 -23.05 8.76
CA SER A 550 28.97 -24.27 8.22
C SER A 550 29.45 -24.10 6.79
#